data_AF-A0A1H1BPJ0-F1
#
_entry.id   AF-A0A1H1BPJ0-F1
#
_cell.length_a   1.000
_cell.length_b   1.000
_cell.length_c   1.000
_cell.angle_alpha   90.00
_cell.angle_beta   90.00
_cell.angle_gamma   90.00
#
_symmetry.space_group_name_H-M   'P 1'
#
loop_
_entity.id
_entity.type
_entity.pdbx_description
1 polymer ?
#
loop_
_entity_poly.entity_id
_entity_poly.type
_entity_poly.pdbx_seq_one_letter_code
_entity_poly.pdbx_strand_id
1 'polypeptide(L)'
;MTQDGTNADPLEPGLPEDEQFADELLDHKQSHRVTFGPLAFFTGFFVTIAAFSLTLILISIAGGTFSWRQVWPTFGIAFVVLLYAAGIGLIIGAPIAFLLGLALRPVRRQWVHVLVFFVVITLVAWLIFSVMYGGAAWETLLLAALIGLCAAIGRASVWKLVTVYD
;
A
#
# COMPACT_ATOMS: atom_id res chain seq x y z
N MET A 1 16.33 73.76 15.30
CA MET A 1 15.35 72.96 14.54
C MET A 1 15.73 71.51 14.69
N THR A 2 14.98 70.75 15.48
CA THR A 2 15.12 69.31 15.68
C THR A 2 13.73 68.72 15.53
N GLN A 3 13.53 67.96 14.46
CA GLN A 3 12.43 66.99 14.34
C GLN A 3 13.00 65.80 13.56
N ASP A 4 13.28 64.72 14.28
CA ASP A 4 13.41 63.38 13.74
C ASP A 4 12.13 62.66 14.14
N GLY A 5 11.30 62.33 13.15
CA GLY A 5 10.05 61.62 13.28
C GLY A 5 10.18 60.27 12.59
N THR A 6 10.89 59.34 13.23
CA THR A 6 10.92 57.94 12.81
C THR A 6 9.65 57.27 13.33
N ASN A 7 8.71 57.00 12.42
CA ASN A 7 7.56 56.12 12.66
C ASN A 7 8.09 54.69 12.85
N ALA A 8 8.16 54.25 14.11
CA ALA A 8 8.34 52.85 14.44
C ALA A 8 6.98 52.14 14.28
N ASP A 9 6.90 51.30 13.26
CA ASP A 9 5.91 50.23 13.15
C ASP A 9 6.00 49.35 14.41
N PRO A 10 4.89 49.00 15.09
CA PRO A 10 4.96 48.18 16.29
C PRO A 10 5.46 46.78 15.93
N LEU A 11 6.70 46.50 16.35
CA LEU A 11 7.28 45.16 16.39
C LEU A 11 6.28 44.25 17.09
N GLU A 12 5.69 43.30 16.35
CA GLU A 12 4.99 42.18 16.96
C GLU A 12 5.94 41.56 17.99
N PRO A 13 5.51 41.40 19.25
CA PRO A 13 6.36 40.86 20.30
C PRO A 13 6.78 39.45 19.87
N GLY A 14 8.07 39.32 19.55
CA GLY A 14 8.68 38.04 19.23
C GLY A 14 8.34 37.05 20.35
N LEU A 15 7.74 35.93 19.95
CA LEU A 15 7.39 34.85 20.87
C LEU A 15 8.62 34.51 21.71
N PRO A 16 8.44 34.28 23.01
CA PRO A 16 9.56 34.04 23.91
C PRO A 16 10.33 32.79 23.44
N GLU A 17 11.65 32.80 23.58
CA GLU A 17 12.54 31.81 22.95
C GLU A 17 12.23 30.35 23.35
N ASP A 18 11.52 30.15 24.46
CA ASP A 18 11.02 28.85 24.91
C ASP A 18 9.84 28.34 24.09
N GLU A 19 9.00 29.22 23.53
CA GLU A 19 7.93 28.85 22.61
C GLU A 19 8.46 28.56 21.20
N GLN A 20 9.47 29.31 20.70
CA GLN A 20 10.15 28.98 19.44
C GLN A 20 10.89 27.64 19.51
N PHE A 21 11.58 27.37 20.61
CA PHE A 21 12.23 26.07 20.82
C PHE A 21 11.21 24.94 20.97
N ALA A 22 10.06 25.19 21.63
CA ALA A 22 8.99 24.22 21.72
C ALA A 22 8.35 23.94 20.35
N ASP A 23 8.10 24.94 19.52
CA ASP A 23 7.59 24.76 18.15
C ASP A 23 8.61 24.08 17.25
N GLU A 24 9.90 24.41 17.34
CA GLU A 24 10.98 23.70 16.62
C GLU A 24 11.13 22.25 17.11
N LEU A 25 10.90 21.98 18.40
CA LEU A 25 10.82 20.61 18.95
C LEU A 25 9.54 19.88 18.52
N LEU A 26 8.40 20.56 18.43
CA LEU A 26 7.12 19.98 17.98
C LEU A 26 7.16 19.69 16.49
N ASP A 27 7.81 20.53 15.70
CA ASP A 27 8.12 20.34 14.28
C ASP A 27 9.15 19.20 14.10
N HIS A 28 10.19 19.13 14.92
CA HIS A 28 11.08 17.95 14.98
C HIS A 28 10.39 16.67 15.49
N LYS A 29 9.33 16.78 16.30
CA LYS A 29 8.51 15.66 16.80
C LYS A 29 7.32 15.34 15.90
N GLN A 30 7.16 16.08 14.80
CA GLN A 30 6.70 15.52 13.54
C GLN A 30 7.78 14.67 12.85
N SER A 31 8.72 14.10 13.63
CA SER A 31 9.48 12.92 13.24
C SER A 31 8.50 11.85 12.76
N HIS A 32 8.21 11.86 11.46
CA HIS A 32 8.43 10.80 10.51
C HIS A 32 8.69 9.43 11.15
N ARG A 33 7.75 8.98 11.97
CA ARG A 33 7.67 7.60 12.41
C ARG A 33 7.04 6.83 11.27
N VAL A 34 7.82 6.67 10.20
CA VAL A 34 7.72 5.50 9.34
C VAL A 34 8.29 4.34 10.14
N THR A 35 7.58 4.01 11.22
CA THR A 35 7.61 2.64 11.69
C THR A 35 7.08 1.85 10.49
N PHE A 36 7.96 1.05 9.89
CA PHE A 36 7.56 -0.19 9.21
C PHE A 36 6.89 -1.10 10.25
N GLY A 37 5.79 -0.61 10.79
CA GLY A 37 5.03 -1.25 11.83
C GLY A 37 4.12 -2.29 11.19
N PRO A 38 3.66 -3.28 11.96
CA PRO A 38 2.63 -4.22 11.54
C PRO A 38 1.46 -3.54 10.82
N LEU A 39 1.15 -2.29 11.22
CA LEU A 39 0.12 -1.45 10.62
C LEU A 39 0.34 -1.15 9.12
N ALA A 40 1.58 -0.85 8.69
CA ALA A 40 1.92 -0.65 7.28
C ALA A 40 1.81 -1.95 6.45
N PHE A 41 2.07 -3.09 7.10
CA PHE A 41 1.85 -4.40 6.51
C PHE A 41 0.34 -4.66 6.33
N PHE A 42 -0.47 -4.41 7.36
CA PHE A 42 -1.92 -4.57 7.27
C PHE A 42 -2.55 -3.63 6.23
N THR A 43 -2.12 -2.37 6.14
CA THR A 43 -2.66 -1.45 5.12
C THR A 43 -2.32 -1.92 3.71
N GLY A 44 -1.07 -2.32 3.45
CA GLY A 44 -0.68 -2.89 2.15
C GLY A 44 -1.47 -4.17 1.83
N PHE A 45 -1.66 -5.03 2.83
CA PHE A 45 -2.43 -6.27 2.70
C PHE A 45 -3.91 -6.02 2.36
N PHE A 46 -4.57 -5.12 3.10
CA PHE A 46 -5.94 -4.71 2.81
C PHE A 46 -6.07 -4.08 1.43
N VAL A 47 -5.10 -3.25 1.01
CA VAL A 47 -5.11 -2.66 -0.33
C VAL A 47 -4.93 -3.72 -1.40
N THR A 48 -4.01 -4.68 -1.23
CA THR A 48 -3.86 -5.80 -2.17
C THR A 48 -5.15 -6.60 -2.32
N ILE A 49 -5.80 -6.95 -1.21
CA ILE A 49 -7.03 -7.74 -1.24
C ILE A 49 -8.18 -6.95 -1.85
N ALA A 50 -8.32 -5.68 -1.48
CA ALA A 50 -9.32 -4.79 -2.05
C ALA A 50 -9.10 -4.60 -3.56
N ALA A 51 -7.85 -4.39 -3.99
CA ALA A 51 -7.50 -4.27 -5.40
C ALA A 51 -7.80 -5.57 -6.15
N PHE A 52 -7.43 -6.72 -5.60
CA PHE A 52 -7.71 -8.02 -6.22
C PHE A 52 -9.21 -8.28 -6.35
N SER A 53 -9.97 -8.04 -5.27
CA SER A 53 -11.43 -8.18 -5.29
C SER A 53 -12.08 -7.23 -6.31
N LEU A 54 -11.65 -5.97 -6.35
CA LEU A 54 -12.12 -4.99 -7.33
C LEU A 54 -11.79 -5.42 -8.75
N THR A 55 -10.60 -5.94 -9.01
CA THR A 55 -10.22 -6.41 -10.35
C THR A 55 -11.07 -7.61 -10.78
N LEU A 56 -11.36 -8.56 -9.89
CA LEU A 56 -12.26 -9.68 -10.21
C LEU A 56 -13.68 -9.21 -10.50
N ILE A 57 -14.19 -8.23 -9.73
CA ILE A 57 -15.50 -7.62 -10.00
C ILE A 57 -15.51 -6.96 -11.38
N LEU A 58 -14.46 -6.19 -11.72
CA LEU A 58 -14.33 -5.54 -13.03
C LEU A 58 -14.29 -6.55 -14.17
N ILE A 59 -13.52 -7.63 -14.03
CA ILE A 59 -13.47 -8.72 -15.02
C ILE A 59 -14.85 -9.37 -15.16
N SER A 60 -15.55 -9.62 -14.05
CA SER A 60 -16.89 -10.20 -14.08
C SER A 60 -17.93 -9.30 -14.75
N ILE A 61 -17.85 -7.98 -14.54
CA ILE A 61 -18.75 -7.01 -15.21
C ILE A 61 -18.42 -6.93 -16.70
N ALA A 62 -17.13 -6.89 -17.06
CA ALA A 62 -16.70 -6.80 -18.45
C ALA A 62 -17.05 -8.06 -19.27
N GLY A 63 -17.05 -9.23 -18.62
CA GLY A 63 -17.36 -10.52 -19.25
C GLY A 63 -18.84 -10.93 -19.23
N GLY A 64 -19.74 -10.17 -18.58
CA GLY A 64 -21.12 -10.59 -18.32
C GLY A 64 -22.18 -9.54 -18.64
N THR A 65 -23.44 -9.97 -18.77
CA THR A 65 -24.59 -9.07 -18.88
C THR A 65 -24.94 -8.50 -17.51
N PHE A 66 -24.73 -7.20 -17.30
CA PHE A 66 -25.02 -6.53 -16.03
C PHE A 66 -26.53 -6.63 -15.69
N SER A 67 -26.86 -7.40 -14.64
CA SER A 67 -28.23 -7.55 -14.14
C SER A 67 -28.32 -7.19 -12.66
N TRP A 68 -29.31 -6.37 -12.29
CA TRP A 68 -29.55 -5.94 -10.91
C TRP A 68 -29.74 -7.11 -9.93
N ARG A 69 -30.28 -8.24 -10.42
CA ARG A 69 -30.44 -9.48 -9.64
C ARG A 69 -29.12 -10.16 -9.27
N GLN A 70 -28.05 -9.90 -10.03
CA GLN A 70 -26.72 -10.50 -9.82
C GLN A 70 -25.81 -9.65 -8.94
N VAL A 71 -26.21 -8.45 -8.53
CA VAL A 71 -25.41 -7.58 -7.65
C VAL A 71 -25.22 -8.23 -6.28
N TRP A 72 -26.30 -8.72 -5.66
CA TRP A 72 -26.26 -9.32 -4.33
C TRP A 72 -25.41 -10.60 -4.27
N PRO A 73 -25.56 -11.57 -5.20
CA PRO A 73 -24.69 -12.74 -5.28
C PRO A 73 -23.22 -12.39 -5.56
N THR A 74 -22.97 -11.43 -6.46
CA THR A 74 -21.60 -11.01 -6.81
C THR A 74 -20.88 -10.39 -5.62
N PHE A 75 -21.57 -9.57 -4.82
CA PHE A 75 -21.02 -9.05 -3.57
C PHE A 75 -20.72 -10.16 -2.56
N GLY A 76 -21.61 -11.15 -2.43
CA GLY A 76 -21.39 -12.32 -1.57
C GLY A 76 -20.15 -13.11 -1.99
N ILE A 77 -20.00 -13.38 -3.28
CA ILE A 77 -18.82 -14.07 -3.84
C ILE A 77 -17.56 -13.22 -3.62
N ALA A 78 -17.61 -11.92 -3.91
CA ALA A 78 -16.47 -11.02 -3.69
C ALA A 78 -16.04 -10.98 -2.21
N PHE A 79 -17.00 -11.03 -1.28
CA PHE A 79 -16.71 -11.09 0.15
C PHE A 79 -16.09 -12.42 0.59
N VAL A 80 -16.60 -13.54 0.07
CA VAL A 80 -16.02 -14.87 0.33
C VAL A 80 -14.60 -14.97 -0.25
N VAL A 81 -14.40 -14.50 -1.48
CA VAL A 81 -13.07 -14.44 -2.12
C VAL A 81 -12.14 -13.53 -1.32
N LEU A 82 -12.63 -12.39 -0.81
CA LEU A 82 -11.87 -11.50 0.06
C LEU A 82 -11.44 -12.19 1.35
N LEU A 83 -12.34 -12.90 2.04
CA LEU A 83 -12.02 -13.67 3.24
C LEU A 83 -11.04 -14.81 2.96
N TYR A 84 -11.21 -15.50 1.84
CA TYR A 84 -10.34 -16.61 1.44
C TYR A 84 -8.94 -16.12 1.08
N ALA A 85 -8.85 -15.03 0.31
CA ALA A 85 -7.60 -14.35 -0.01
C ALA A 85 -6.93 -13.78 1.26
N ALA A 86 -7.72 -13.27 2.21
CA ALA A 86 -7.20 -12.83 3.50
C ALA A 86 -6.62 -14.01 4.32
N GLY A 87 -7.33 -15.14 4.41
CA GLY A 87 -6.85 -16.32 5.12
C GLY A 87 -5.55 -16.87 4.52
N ILE A 88 -5.55 -17.14 3.21
CA ILE A 88 -4.37 -17.65 2.51
C ILE A 88 -3.22 -16.62 2.53
N GLY A 89 -3.54 -15.36 2.28
CA GLY A 89 -2.58 -14.27 2.29
C GLY A 89 -1.94 -14.06 3.66
N LEU A 90 -2.67 -14.29 4.76
CA LEU A 90 -2.10 -14.23 6.11
C LEU A 90 -1.18 -15.43 6.40
N ILE A 91 -1.59 -16.64 6.01
CA ILE A 91 -0.84 -17.86 6.32
C ILE A 91 0.42 -17.98 5.44
N ILE A 92 0.31 -17.64 4.16
CA ILE A 92 1.37 -17.84 3.15
C ILE A 92 2.01 -16.50 2.77
N GLY A 93 1.19 -15.50 2.47
CA GLY A 93 1.67 -14.20 1.99
C GLY A 93 2.42 -13.40 3.05
N ALA A 94 1.96 -13.40 4.31
CA ALA A 94 2.58 -12.67 5.40
C ALA A 94 4.02 -13.12 5.72
N PRO A 95 4.31 -14.43 5.91
CA PRO A 95 5.68 -14.87 6.15
C PRO A 95 6.58 -14.58 4.94
N ILE A 96 6.09 -14.77 3.71
CA ILE A 96 6.85 -14.44 2.50
C ILE A 96 7.17 -12.95 2.45
N ALA A 97 6.18 -12.08 2.64
CA ALA A 97 6.35 -10.64 2.62
C ALA A 97 7.29 -10.14 3.72
N PHE A 98 7.24 -10.76 4.90
CA PHE A 98 8.15 -10.46 6.00
C PHE A 98 9.60 -10.83 5.67
N LEU A 99 9.83 -12.06 5.17
CA LEU A 99 11.15 -12.51 4.72
C LEU A 99 11.69 -11.63 3.59
N LEU A 100 10.83 -11.24 2.65
CA LEU A 100 11.20 -10.36 1.55
C LEU A 100 11.53 -8.95 2.04
N GLY A 101 10.77 -8.42 3.01
CA GLY A 101 11.08 -7.15 3.67
C GLY A 101 12.44 -7.14 4.36
N LEU A 102 12.82 -8.25 5.01
CA LEU A 102 14.14 -8.45 5.60
C LEU A 102 15.24 -8.57 4.54
N ALA A 103 15.01 -9.38 3.49
CA ALA A 103 15.99 -9.62 2.44
C ALA A 103 16.30 -8.37 1.61
N LEU A 104 15.31 -7.49 1.39
CA LEU A 104 15.50 -6.24 0.67
C LEU A 104 15.90 -5.06 1.55
N ARG A 105 16.12 -5.25 2.85
CA ARG A 105 16.66 -4.22 3.75
C ARG A 105 17.95 -3.52 3.22
N PRO A 106 18.84 -4.17 2.44
CA PRO A 106 20.02 -3.51 1.86
C PRO A 106 19.71 -2.64 0.63
N VAL A 107 18.53 -2.77 0.02
CA VAL A 107 18.26 -2.21 -1.31
C VAL A 107 17.67 -0.81 -1.20
N ARG A 108 18.46 0.21 -1.56
CA ARG A 108 18.06 1.62 -1.51
C ARG A 108 17.02 2.02 -2.57
N ARG A 109 16.82 1.20 -3.62
CA ARG A 109 15.89 1.49 -4.73
C ARG A 109 14.49 0.92 -4.46
N GLN A 110 13.52 1.79 -4.16
CA GLN A 110 12.13 1.42 -3.85
C GLN A 110 11.42 0.66 -4.98
N TRP A 111 11.71 0.97 -6.25
CA TRP A 111 11.16 0.25 -7.40
C TRP A 111 11.55 -1.24 -7.43
N VAL A 112 12.73 -1.60 -6.90
CA VAL A 112 13.16 -2.99 -6.80
C VAL A 112 12.29 -3.75 -5.80
N HIS A 113 11.79 -3.10 -4.75
CA HIS A 113 10.82 -3.76 -3.85
C HIS A 113 9.53 -4.09 -4.58
N VAL A 114 8.96 -3.15 -5.34
CA VAL A 114 7.72 -3.39 -6.08
C VAL A 114 7.91 -4.52 -7.09
N LEU A 115 9.02 -4.50 -7.83
CA LEU A 115 9.33 -5.52 -8.84
C LEU A 115 9.60 -6.90 -8.20
N VAL A 116 10.32 -6.97 -7.08
CA VAL A 116 10.58 -8.25 -6.41
C VAL A 116 9.31 -8.81 -5.76
N PHE A 117 8.45 -7.97 -5.17
CA PHE A 117 7.14 -8.40 -4.68
C PHE A 117 6.28 -8.95 -5.83
N PHE A 118 6.24 -8.26 -6.98
CA PHE A 118 5.56 -8.74 -8.17
C PHE A 118 6.06 -10.13 -8.58
N VAL A 119 7.38 -10.28 -8.79
CA VAL A 119 7.97 -11.52 -9.28
C VAL A 119 7.76 -12.66 -8.31
N VAL A 120 8.08 -12.47 -7.02
CA VAL A 120 8.00 -13.54 -6.01
C VAL A 120 6.56 -14.01 -5.82
N ILE A 121 5.61 -13.09 -5.66
CA ILE A 121 4.20 -13.47 -5.47
C ILE A 121 3.63 -14.11 -6.73
N THR A 122 3.97 -13.61 -7.92
CA THR A 122 3.58 -14.24 -9.20
C THR A 122 4.12 -15.67 -9.28
N LEU A 123 5.40 -15.88 -8.99
CA LEU A 123 6.04 -17.19 -9.12
C LEU A 123 5.47 -18.19 -8.11
N VAL A 124 5.26 -17.77 -6.86
CA VAL A 124 4.64 -18.60 -5.82
C VAL A 124 3.20 -18.98 -6.20
N ALA A 125 2.38 -18.01 -6.62
CA ALA A 125 1.01 -18.27 -7.04
C ALA A 125 0.97 -19.19 -8.27
N TRP A 126 1.81 -18.93 -9.26
CA TRP A 126 1.92 -19.75 -10.46
C TRP A 126 2.33 -21.19 -10.14
N LEU A 127 3.30 -21.39 -9.23
CA LEU A 127 3.73 -22.71 -8.80
C LEU A 127 2.58 -23.47 -8.12
N ILE A 128 1.86 -22.82 -7.20
CA ILE A 128 0.69 -23.40 -6.51
C ILE A 128 -0.37 -23.82 -7.54
N PHE A 129 -0.73 -22.94 -8.47
CA PHE A 129 -1.72 -23.25 -9.50
C PHE A 129 -1.24 -24.30 -10.49
N SER A 130 0.04 -24.30 -10.86
CA SER A 130 0.61 -25.31 -11.74
C SER A 130 0.55 -26.70 -11.13
N VAL A 131 0.85 -26.82 -9.83
CA VAL A 131 0.75 -28.09 -9.09
C VAL A 131 -0.70 -28.54 -8.95
N MET A 132 -1.63 -27.63 -8.69
CA MET A 132 -3.05 -27.97 -8.52
C MET A 132 -3.78 -28.31 -9.81
N TYR A 133 -3.51 -27.59 -10.91
CA TYR A 133 -4.31 -27.66 -12.14
C TYR A 133 -3.62 -28.40 -13.29
N GLY A 134 -2.33 -28.70 -13.21
CA GLY A 134 -1.65 -29.76 -14.00
C GLY A 134 -1.67 -29.67 -15.55
N GLY A 135 -2.29 -28.66 -16.18
CA GLY A 135 -2.52 -28.68 -17.63
C GLY A 135 -2.66 -27.33 -18.37
N ALA A 136 -2.87 -26.21 -17.67
CA ALA A 136 -3.06 -24.89 -18.31
C ALA A 136 -2.01 -23.86 -17.84
N ALA A 137 -0.75 -24.08 -18.20
CA ALA A 137 0.37 -23.24 -17.75
C ALA A 137 0.20 -21.75 -18.13
N TRP A 138 -0.43 -21.46 -19.28
CA TRP A 138 -0.62 -20.09 -19.76
C TRP A 138 -1.71 -19.32 -18.98
N GLU A 139 -2.88 -19.93 -18.79
CA GLU A 139 -3.99 -19.31 -18.06
C GLU A 139 -3.65 -19.12 -16.57
N THR A 140 -3.00 -20.12 -15.97
CA THR A 140 -2.53 -20.02 -14.59
C THR A 140 -1.43 -18.98 -14.41
N LEU A 141 -0.59 -18.75 -15.43
CA LEU A 141 0.41 -17.68 -15.41
C LEU A 141 -0.22 -16.31 -15.50
N LEU A 142 -1.24 -16.12 -16.34
CA LEU A 142 -1.98 -14.85 -16.41
C LEU A 142 -2.69 -14.54 -15.08
N LEU A 143 -3.34 -15.53 -14.48
CA LEU A 143 -3.97 -15.37 -13.16
C LEU A 143 -2.94 -15.08 -12.06
N ALA A 144 -1.82 -15.78 -12.07
CA ALA A 144 -0.73 -15.55 -11.13
C ALA A 144 -0.08 -14.17 -11.30
N ALA A 145 0.10 -13.71 -12.53
CA ALA A 145 0.61 -12.38 -12.83
C ALA A 145 -0.35 -11.29 -12.35
N LEU A 146 -1.66 -11.52 -12.46
CA LEU A 146 -2.66 -10.61 -11.89
C LEU A 146 -2.53 -10.52 -10.37
N ILE A 147 -2.37 -11.65 -9.68
CA ILE A 147 -2.18 -11.68 -8.21
C ILE A 147 -0.89 -10.95 -7.83
N GLY A 148 0.20 -11.20 -8.53
CA GLY A 148 1.46 -10.50 -8.32
C GLY A 148 1.36 -9.00 -8.58
N LEU A 149 0.57 -8.58 -9.58
CA LEU A 149 0.31 -7.17 -9.86
C LEU A 149 -0.46 -6.51 -8.71
N CYS A 150 -1.51 -7.16 -8.20
CA CYS A 150 -2.24 -6.67 -7.02
C CYS A 150 -1.34 -6.58 -5.77
N ALA A 151 -0.41 -7.54 -5.59
CA ALA A 151 0.57 -7.50 -4.51
C ALA A 151 1.56 -6.34 -4.67
N ALA A 152 2.04 -6.09 -5.89
CA ALA A 152 2.90 -4.97 -6.21
C ALA A 152 2.19 -3.62 -6.00
N ILE A 153 0.92 -3.52 -6.38
CA ILE A 153 0.07 -2.35 -6.14
C ILE A 153 -0.09 -2.10 -4.63
N GLY A 154 -0.34 -3.13 -3.82
CA GLY A 154 -0.41 -2.97 -2.36
C GLY A 154 0.92 -2.58 -1.74
N ARG A 155 2.05 -3.02 -2.29
CA ARG A 155 3.37 -2.52 -1.86
C ARG A 155 3.58 -1.06 -2.27
N ALA A 156 3.11 -0.65 -3.44
CA ALA A 156 3.19 0.72 -3.93
C ALA A 156 2.21 1.68 -3.22
N SER A 157 1.05 1.20 -2.75
CA SER A 157 0.06 2.05 -2.06
C SER A 157 0.53 2.49 -0.67
N VAL A 158 1.32 1.67 0.02
CA VAL A 158 1.95 2.05 1.29
C VAL A 158 2.95 3.20 1.08
N TRP A 159 3.60 3.26 -0.08
CA TRP A 159 4.48 4.37 -0.43
C TRP A 159 3.70 5.66 -0.72
N LYS A 160 2.53 5.57 -1.37
CA LYS A 160 1.69 6.75 -1.67
C LYS A 160 1.03 7.38 -0.43
N LEU A 161 1.01 6.69 0.72
CA LEU A 161 0.62 7.26 2.02
C LEU A 161 1.75 8.04 2.70
N VAL A 162 2.96 8.03 2.15
CA VAL A 162 4.08 8.91 2.53
C VAL A 162 4.21 9.96 1.43
N THR A 163 3.25 10.89 1.39
CA THR A 163 3.41 12.12 0.60
C THR A 163 4.38 13.01 1.37
N VAL A 164 5.65 12.98 0.96
CA VAL A 164 6.59 14.05 1.29
C VAL A 164 6.09 15.27 0.51
N TYR A 165 5.56 16.25 1.22
CA TYR A 165 5.46 17.61 0.71
C TYR A 165 6.83 18.23 0.99
N ASP A 166 7.57 18.56 -0.08
CA ASP A 166 8.67 19.52 -0.02
C ASP A 166 8.13 20.92 0.31
#